data_AF-A0A8K0GC63-F1
#
_entry.id   AF-A0A8K0GC63-F1
#
_cell.length_a   1.000
_cell.length_b   1.000
_cell.length_c   1.000
_cell.angle_alpha   90.00
_cell.angle_beta   90.00
_cell.angle_gamma   90.00
#
_symmetry.space_group_name_H-M   'P 1'
#
loop_
_entity.id
_entity.type
_entity.pdbx_description
1 polymer ?
#
loop_
_entity_poly.entity_id
_entity_poly.type
_entity_poly.pdbx_seq_one_letter_code
_entity_poly.pdbx_strand_id
1 'polypeptide(L)'
;MEAVLKAVTSEESIRKSATRFNIPFNTLKDRVKAGKCYGPSLGRKCVFNEDEKKEIEKHLLSKLNFGLTLIELRRLAFEFAETNNFCRYPRLAGKDWLYGFLLRKPEATRVNRVMAFNKEEVQHFCSNLE
;
A
#
# COMPACT_ATOMS: atom_id res chain seq x y z
N MET A 1 7.46 -4.04 19.21
CA MET A 1 7.49 -2.85 20.09
C MET A 1 6.23 -2.70 20.93
N GLU A 2 5.02 -2.93 20.38
CA GLU A 2 3.78 -2.90 21.19
C GLU A 2 3.77 -3.91 22.34
N ALA A 3 4.26 -5.14 22.10
CA ALA A 3 4.39 -6.15 23.15
C ALA A 3 5.29 -5.70 24.31
N VAL A 4 6.31 -4.88 24.03
CA VAL A 4 7.25 -4.38 25.03
C VAL A 4 6.61 -3.28 25.88
N LEU A 5 5.86 -2.36 25.26
CA LEU A 5 5.13 -1.34 26.02
C LEU A 5 4.04 -1.96 26.88
N LYS A 6 3.30 -2.95 26.37
CA LYS A 6 2.31 -3.69 27.15
C LYS A 6 2.93 -4.36 28.37
N ALA A 7 4.08 -5.03 28.20
CA ALA A 7 4.80 -5.67 29.31
C ALA A 7 5.27 -4.67 30.39
N VAL A 8 5.70 -3.47 29.99
CA VAL A 8 6.12 -2.40 30.92
C VAL A 8 4.91 -1.80 31.67
N THR A 9 3.74 -1.68 31.02
CA THR A 9 2.52 -1.24 31.71
C THR A 9 1.90 -2.33 32.58
N SER A 10 2.08 -3.60 32.24
CA SER A 10 1.55 -4.75 32.97
C SER A 10 2.57 -5.37 33.94
N GLU A 11 3.27 -4.56 34.74
CA GLU A 11 4.06 -4.95 35.93
C GLU A 11 5.59 -5.16 35.79
N GLU A 12 6.19 -5.13 34.59
CA GLU A 12 7.67 -5.19 34.51
C GLU A 12 8.34 -3.82 34.59
N SER A 13 9.46 -3.73 35.31
CA SER A 13 10.29 -2.52 35.30
C SER A 13 10.93 -2.30 33.93
N ILE A 14 11.06 -1.04 33.50
CA ILE A 14 11.64 -0.65 32.20
C ILE A 14 13.01 -1.32 31.98
N ARG A 15 13.84 -1.43 33.02
CA ARG A 15 15.14 -2.12 32.93
C ARG A 15 15.00 -3.61 32.65
N LYS A 16 14.09 -4.30 33.36
CA LYS A 16 13.85 -5.74 33.20
C LYS A 16 13.33 -6.05 31.79
N SER A 17 12.39 -5.25 31.29
CA SER A 17 11.89 -5.39 29.93
C SER A 17 12.97 -5.05 28.88
N ALA A 18 13.81 -4.04 29.10
CA ALA A 18 14.93 -3.71 28.20
C ALA A 18 15.88 -4.91 28.01
N THR A 19 16.27 -5.57 29.11
CA THR A 19 17.12 -6.77 29.07
C THR A 19 16.41 -7.95 28.39
N ARG A 20 15.13 -8.20 28.74
CA ARG A 20 14.33 -9.30 28.19
C ARG A 20 14.15 -9.21 26.67
N PHE A 21 13.92 -8.00 26.16
CA PHE A 21 13.67 -7.76 24.74
C PHE A 21 14.93 -7.35 23.97
N ASN A 22 16.10 -7.32 24.62
CA ASN A 22 17.38 -6.90 24.05
C ASN A 22 17.30 -5.51 23.37
N ILE A 23 16.67 -4.55 24.05
CA ILE A 23 16.53 -3.15 23.59
C ILE A 23 17.36 -2.26 24.52
N PRO A 24 18.16 -1.31 24.00
CA PRO A 24 18.86 -0.35 24.85
C PRO A 24 17.89 0.38 25.78
N PHE A 25 18.25 0.46 27.06
CA PHE A 25 17.40 1.04 28.10
C PHE A 25 16.91 2.45 27.76
N ASN A 26 17.79 3.29 27.22
CA ASN A 26 17.45 4.66 26.81
C ASN A 26 16.38 4.68 25.72
N THR A 27 16.50 3.82 24.70
CA THR A 27 15.51 3.69 23.63
C THR A 27 14.14 3.30 24.19
N LEU A 28 14.10 2.34 25.13
CA LEU A 28 12.85 1.92 25.73
C LEU A 28 12.25 3.03 26.62
N LYS A 29 13.08 3.70 27.42
CA LYS A 29 12.67 4.82 28.28
C LYS A 29 12.04 5.96 27.46
N ASP A 30 12.67 6.34 26.35
CA ASP A 30 12.16 7.40 25.47
C ASP A 30 10.81 7.01 24.84
N ARG A 31 10.66 5.75 24.44
CA ARG A 31 9.41 5.21 23.87
C ARG A 31 8.27 5.17 24.88
N VAL A 32 8.56 4.77 26.12
CA VAL A 32 7.59 4.77 27.22
C VAL A 32 7.14 6.20 27.53
N LYS A 33 8.08 7.15 27.60
CA LYS A 33 7.77 8.58 27.81
C LYS A 33 6.94 9.18 26.67
N ALA A 34 7.20 8.78 25.42
CA ALA A 34 6.44 9.23 24.26
C ALA A 34 5.03 8.63 24.17
N GLY A 35 4.71 7.59 24.95
CA GLY A 35 3.39 6.94 24.98
C GLY A 35 2.94 6.30 23.66
N LYS A 36 3.82 6.24 22.64
CA LYS A 36 3.51 5.75 21.30
C LYS A 36 4.64 4.87 20.77
N CYS A 37 4.26 3.72 20.23
CA CYS A 37 5.12 2.97 19.33
C CYS A 37 4.96 3.55 17.92
N TYR A 38 5.90 4.37 17.47
CA TYR A 38 6.04 4.55 16.03
C TYR A 38 6.58 3.23 15.47
N GLY A 39 5.82 2.63 14.54
CA GLY A 39 6.38 1.65 13.63
C GLY A 39 7.58 2.26 12.91
N PRO A 40 8.52 1.46 12.39
CA PRO A 40 9.60 2.01 11.59
C PRO A 40 9.00 2.81 10.44
N SER A 41 9.14 4.14 10.48
CA SER A 41 8.75 5.03 9.38
C SER A 41 9.82 4.90 8.31
N LEU A 42 9.74 3.83 7.53
CA LEU A 42 10.65 3.59 6.42
C LEU A 42 10.27 4.54 5.28
N GLY A 43 11.06 5.58 5.09
CA GLY A 43 11.00 6.47 3.92
C GLY A 43 10.04 7.65 4.04
N ARG A 44 9.76 8.25 2.88
CA ARG A 44 8.95 9.46 2.73
C ARG A 44 7.49 9.18 3.08
N LYS A 45 6.86 10.07 3.86
CA LYS A 45 5.42 9.99 4.16
C LYS A 45 4.63 9.93 2.84
N CYS A 46 3.70 8.98 2.76
CA CYS A 46 2.84 8.85 1.59
C CYS A 46 2.02 10.14 1.41
N VAL A 47 1.86 10.57 0.16
CA VAL A 47 1.09 11.77 -0.19
C VAL A 47 -0.41 11.57 0.06
N PHE A 48 -0.87 10.33 0.03
CA PHE A 48 -2.26 9.94 0.26
C PHE A 48 -2.44 9.35 1.67
N ASN A 49 -3.57 9.64 2.29
CA ASN A 49 -4.03 8.96 3.51
C ASN A 49 -4.35 7.47 3.21
N GLU A 50 -4.40 6.63 4.24
CA GLU A 50 -4.68 5.19 4.06
C GLU A 50 -6.04 4.92 3.41
N ASP A 51 -7.05 5.73 3.73
CA ASP A 51 -8.40 5.57 3.18
C ASP A 51 -8.48 6.02 1.73
N GLU A 52 -7.88 7.18 1.41
CA GLU A 52 -7.74 7.67 0.03
C GLU A 52 -7.00 6.67 -0.85
N LYS A 53 -5.94 6.04 -0.31
CA LYS A 53 -5.19 5.01 -1.03
C LYS A 53 -6.05 3.80 -1.35
N LYS A 54 -6.87 3.31 -0.40
CA LYS A 54 -7.80 2.19 -0.63
C LYS A 54 -8.85 2.54 -1.67
N GLU A 55 -9.34 3.79 -1.67
CA GLU A 55 -10.32 4.27 -2.64
C GLU A 55 -9.74 4.34 -4.05
N ILE A 56 -8.52 4.89 -4.20
CA ILE A 56 -7.76 4.88 -5.46
C ILE A 56 -7.55 3.46 -5.93
N GLU A 57 -7.07 2.57 -5.06
CA GLU A 57 -6.84 1.18 -5.41
C GLU A 57 -8.14 0.56 -5.91
N LYS A 58 -9.25 0.65 -5.18
CA LYS A 58 -10.55 0.11 -5.61
C LYS A 58 -10.99 0.68 -6.97
N HIS A 59 -10.88 1.99 -7.15
CA HIS A 59 -11.30 2.68 -8.38
C HIS A 59 -10.44 2.27 -9.58
N LEU A 60 -9.12 2.31 -9.47
CA LEU A 60 -8.20 1.92 -10.54
C LEU A 60 -8.26 0.42 -10.84
N LEU A 61 -8.44 -0.42 -9.82
CA LEU A 61 -8.50 -1.87 -9.98
C LEU A 61 -9.76 -2.34 -10.68
N SER A 62 -10.89 -1.68 -10.44
CA SER A 62 -12.11 -1.97 -11.19
C SER A 62 -11.90 -1.74 -12.68
N LYS A 63 -11.22 -0.66 -13.06
CA LYS A 63 -10.99 -0.28 -14.45
C LYS A 63 -9.87 -1.11 -15.11
N LEU A 64 -8.83 -1.51 -14.36
CA LEU A 64 -7.72 -2.32 -14.87
C LEU A 64 -8.15 -3.68 -15.42
N ASN A 65 -9.22 -4.27 -14.87
CA ASN A 65 -9.76 -5.54 -15.35
C ASN A 65 -10.41 -5.45 -16.76
N PHE A 66 -10.55 -4.24 -17.32
CA PHE A 66 -11.12 -4.01 -18.66
C PHE A 66 -10.04 -3.71 -19.73
N GLY A 67 -8.77 -4.03 -19.47
CA GLY A 67 -7.70 -3.85 -20.46
C GLY A 67 -7.20 -2.41 -20.58
N LEU A 68 -7.20 -1.65 -19.47
CA LEU A 68 -6.63 -0.30 -19.46
C LEU A 68 -5.15 -0.30 -19.86
N THR A 69 -4.79 0.65 -20.72
CA THR A 69 -3.39 0.92 -21.04
C THR A 69 -2.67 1.62 -19.88
N LEU A 70 -1.35 1.47 -19.81
CA LEU A 70 -0.52 2.12 -18.79
C LEU A 70 -0.61 3.66 -18.83
N ILE A 71 -0.95 4.23 -19.98
CA ILE A 71 -1.15 5.68 -20.16
C ILE A 71 -2.47 6.12 -19.53
N GLU A 72 -3.55 5.37 -19.75
CA GLU A 72 -4.85 5.65 -19.16
C GLU A 72 -4.82 5.48 -17.64
N LEU A 73 -4.10 4.48 -17.13
CA LEU A 73 -3.88 4.30 -15.69
C LEU A 73 -3.23 5.55 -15.07
N ARG A 74 -2.23 6.12 -15.75
CA ARG A 74 -1.53 7.33 -15.31
C ARG A 74 -2.39 8.60 -15.44
N ARG A 75 -3.33 8.65 -16.40
CA ARG A 75 -4.31 9.73 -16.52
C ARG A 75 -5.34 9.67 -15.39
N LEU A 76 -5.93 8.50 -15.14
CA LEU A 76 -6.90 8.31 -14.06
C LEU A 76 -6.31 8.63 -12.68
N ALA A 77 -5.05 8.25 -12.45
CA ALA A 77 -4.34 8.61 -11.23
C ALA A 77 -4.13 10.13 -11.09
N PHE A 78 -3.89 10.83 -12.20
CA PHE A 78 -3.77 12.29 -12.22
C PHE A 78 -5.11 12.97 -11.96
N GLU A 79 -6.17 12.55 -12.66
CA GLU A 79 -7.53 13.06 -12.46
C GLU A 79 -7.96 12.91 -11.00
N PHE A 80 -7.70 11.75 -10.38
CA PHE A 80 -7.97 11.54 -8.96
C PHE A 80 -7.15 12.46 -8.05
N ALA A 81 -5.89 12.72 -8.38
CA ALA A 81 -5.05 13.64 -7.62
C ALA A 81 -5.51 15.11 -7.77
N GLU A 82 -6.05 15.47 -8.93
CA GLU A 82 -6.61 16.79 -9.21
C GLU A 82 -7.94 17.01 -8.47
N THR A 83 -8.86 16.03 -8.49
CA THR A 83 -10.13 16.10 -7.75
C THR A 83 -9.93 16.27 -6.25
N ASN A 84 -8.83 15.73 -5.71
CA ASN A 84 -8.49 15.83 -4.29
C ASN A 84 -7.48 16.95 -3.99
N ASN A 85 -7.23 17.88 -4.92
CA ASN A 85 -6.33 19.03 -4.75
C ASN A 85 -4.87 18.67 -4.39
N PHE A 86 -4.42 17.45 -4.66
CA PHE A 86 -3.04 17.02 -4.37
C PHE A 86 -2.04 17.47 -5.45
N CYS A 87 -2.49 17.69 -6.69
CA CYS A 87 -1.64 18.15 -7.79
C CYS A 87 -2.44 18.97 -8.82
N ARG A 88 -1.83 20.05 -9.34
CA ARG A 88 -2.37 20.87 -10.46
C ARG A 88 -1.58 20.73 -11.76
N TYR A 89 -0.37 20.17 -11.72
CA TYR A 89 0.52 20.01 -12.86
C TYR A 89 1.51 18.88 -12.55
N PRO A 90 1.87 17.95 -13.46
CA PRO A 90 1.53 17.81 -14.88
C PRO A 90 0.34 16.86 -15.14
N ARG A 91 -0.31 16.93 -16.32
CA ARG A 91 -1.53 16.18 -16.74
C ARG A 91 -1.45 14.63 -16.76
N LEU A 92 -0.41 14.04 -16.18
CA LEU A 92 -0.19 12.59 -16.11
C LEU A 92 0.64 12.25 -14.87
N ALA A 93 0.29 11.16 -14.18
CA ALA A 93 1.12 10.63 -13.10
C ALA A 93 2.52 10.25 -13.61
N GLY A 94 3.57 10.40 -12.79
CA GLY A 94 4.95 10.08 -13.16
C GLY A 94 5.18 8.58 -13.46
N LYS A 95 6.25 8.25 -14.19
CA LYS A 95 6.65 6.85 -14.43
C LYS A 95 7.01 6.14 -13.12
N ASP A 96 7.66 6.84 -12.20
CA ASP A 96 8.03 6.29 -10.88
C ASP A 96 6.81 5.91 -10.05
N TRP A 97 5.73 6.71 -10.16
CA TRP A 97 4.46 6.38 -9.53
C TRP A 97 3.83 5.12 -10.14
N LEU A 98 3.85 4.98 -11.47
CA LEU A 98 3.33 3.80 -12.16
C LEU A 98 4.05 2.52 -11.71
N TYR A 99 5.39 2.51 -11.73
CA TYR A 99 6.16 1.35 -11.31
C TYR A 99 5.94 1.05 -9.82
N GLY A 100 5.90 2.08 -8.98
CA GLY A 100 5.57 1.93 -7.57
C GLY A 100 4.15 1.36 -7.34
N PHE A 101 3.18 1.73 -8.17
CA PHE A 101 1.81 1.22 -8.09
C PHE A 101 1.72 -0.25 -8.52
N LEU A 102 2.39 -0.63 -9.62
CA LEU A 102 2.42 -2.02 -10.10
C LEU A 102 3.17 -2.97 -9.14
N LEU A 103 4.26 -2.51 -8.54
CA LEU A 103 5.08 -3.33 -7.63
C LEU A 103 4.46 -3.49 -6.24
N ARG A 104 3.49 -2.66 -5.85
CA ARG A 104 2.96 -2.62 -4.48
C ARG A 104 1.97 -3.73 -4.11
N LYS A 105 1.54 -4.59 -5.05
CA LYS A 105 0.99 -5.95 -4.81
C LYS A 105 0.44 -6.55 -6.12
N PRO A 106 1.09 -7.57 -6.70
CA PRO A 106 0.39 -8.54 -7.54
C PRO A 106 -0.23 -9.58 -6.60
N GLU A 107 -1.51 -9.45 -6.27
CA GLU A 107 -2.22 -10.60 -5.71
C GLU A 107 -2.25 -11.70 -6.79
N ALA A 108 -1.87 -12.94 -6.44
CA ALA A 108 -1.81 -14.07 -7.39
C ALA A 108 -3.13 -14.22 -8.18
N THR A 109 -4.27 -13.92 -7.56
CA THR A 109 -5.60 -13.92 -8.16
C THR A 109 -5.77 -12.88 -9.29
N ARG A 110 -5.04 -11.76 -9.24
CA ARG A 110 -5.10 -10.70 -10.27
C ARG A 110 -4.40 -11.13 -11.55
N VAL A 111 -3.26 -11.82 -11.45
CA VAL A 111 -2.56 -12.39 -12.61
C VAL A 111 -3.44 -13.41 -13.30
N ASN A 112 -4.07 -14.31 -12.53
CA ASN A 112 -4.95 -15.34 -13.09
C ASN A 112 -6.14 -14.75 -13.86
N ARG A 113 -6.72 -13.62 -13.42
CA ARG A 113 -7.79 -12.94 -14.18
C ARG A 113 -7.30 -12.32 -15.48
N VAL A 114 -6.16 -11.64 -15.48
CA VAL A 114 -5.60 -11.06 -16.72
C VAL A 114 -5.20 -12.16 -17.71
N MET A 115 -4.65 -13.27 -17.21
CA MET A 115 -4.33 -14.43 -18.04
C MET A 115 -5.57 -15.12 -18.60
N ALA A 116 -6.66 -15.20 -17.82
CA ALA A 116 -7.93 -15.82 -18.24
C ALA A 116 -8.76 -14.97 -19.23
N PHE A 117 -8.58 -13.64 -19.24
CA PHE A 117 -9.23 -12.72 -20.18
C PHE A 117 -8.28 -12.28 -21.30
N ASN A 118 -7.52 -13.22 -21.86
CA ASN A 118 -6.69 -12.98 -23.04
C ASN A 118 -7.48 -13.33 -24.33
N LYS A 119 -7.10 -12.76 -25.48
CA LYS A 119 -7.84 -12.95 -26.74
C LYS A 119 -7.95 -14.43 -27.13
N GLU A 120 -6.90 -15.21 -26.93
CA GLU A 120 -6.85 -16.64 -27.27
C GLU A 120 -7.77 -17.44 -26.35
N GLU A 121 -7.77 -17.14 -25.05
CA GLU A 121 -8.59 -17.81 -24.03
C GLU A 121 -10.08 -17.49 -24.18
N VAL A 122 -10.40 -16.22 -24.49
CA VAL A 122 -11.78 -15.79 -24.77
C VAL A 122 -12.26 -16.41 -26.07
N GLN A 123 -11.42 -16.49 -27.10
CA GLN A 123 -11.77 -17.15 -28.35
C GLN A 123 -11.99 -18.65 -28.15
N HIS A 124 -11.11 -19.33 -27.39
CA HIS A 124 -11.27 -20.73 -27.01
C HIS A 124 -12.54 -20.98 -26.19
N PHE A 125 -12.86 -20.12 -25.22
CA PHE A 125 -14.10 -20.20 -24.45
C PHE A 125 -15.35 -20.04 -25.34
N CYS A 126 -15.36 -19.04 -26.24
CA CYS A 126 -16.47 -18.83 -27.16
C CYS A 126 -16.63 -19.98 -28.16
N SER A 127 -15.52 -20.56 -28.65
CA SER A 127 -15.56 -21.73 -29.54
C SER A 127 -16.07 -23.01 -28.87
N ASN A 128 -15.96 -23.12 -27.55
CA ASN A 128 -16.48 -24.27 -26.78
C ASN A 128 -17.94 -24.09 -26.33
N LEU A 129 -18.58 -22.95 -26.64
CA LEU A 129 -19.99 -22.66 -26.37
C LEU A 129 -20.91 -22.93 -27.58
N GLU A 130 -20.34 -23.28 -28.73
CA GLU A 130 -21.04 -23.84 -29.89
C GLU A 130 -21.22 -25.37 -29.76
#